data_AF-A0A838U3Q7-F1
#
_entry.id   AF-A0A838U3Q7-F1
#
_cell.length_a   1.000
_cell.length_b   1.000
_cell.length_c   1.000
_cell.angle_alpha   90.00
_cell.angle_beta   90.00
_cell.angle_gamma   90.00
#
_symmetry.space_group_name_H-M   'P 1'
#
loop_
_entity.id
_entity.type
_entity.pdbx_description
1 polymer ?
#
loop_
_entity_poly.entity_id
_entity_poly.type
_entity_poly.pdbx_seq_one_letter_code
_entity_poly.pdbx_strand_id
1 'polypeptide(L)'
;MKPPFRIVARMSNKINTKKHMEANMTLKQIYNSEFDKFYGILLYPYDIHKIQSNTTVLWLENILKNHHSIIFVIQTAEGEGIAFDRD
;
A
#
# COMPACT_ATOMS: atom_id res chain seq x y z
N MET A 1 8.28 16.31 -24.22
CA MET A 1 8.98 15.25 -23.44
C MET A 1 8.15 14.92 -22.21
N LYS A 2 7.87 13.64 -21.94
CA LYS A 2 7.34 13.22 -20.63
C LYS A 2 8.47 13.38 -19.59
N PRO A 3 8.23 14.01 -18.43
CA PRO A 3 9.23 14.09 -17.37
C PRO A 3 9.68 12.69 -16.92
N PRO A 4 10.92 12.53 -16.40
CA PRO A 4 11.38 11.23 -15.92
C PRO A 4 10.44 10.71 -14.82
N PHE A 5 10.08 9.43 -14.89
CA PHE A 5 9.25 8.78 -13.89
C PHE A 5 9.86 8.99 -12.50
N ARG A 6 9.10 9.59 -11.58
CA ARG A 6 9.51 9.76 -10.19
C ARG A 6 8.78 8.72 -9.34
N ILE A 7 9.52 7.83 -8.70
CA ILE A 7 8.94 6.93 -7.70
C ILE A 7 8.97 7.69 -6.37
N VAL A 8 7.81 7.85 -5.74
CA VAL A 8 7.70 8.48 -4.41
C VAL A 8 7.01 7.48 -3.49
N ALA A 9 7.80 6.82 -2.65
CA ALA A 9 7.27 5.91 -1.65
C ALA A 9 6.98 6.65 -0.35
N ARG A 10 5.82 6.40 0.25
CA ARG A 10 5.51 6.83 1.61
C ARG A 10 5.31 5.59 2.48
N MET A 11 6.22 5.38 3.41
CA MET A 11 6.05 4.35 4.42
C MET A 11 4.86 4.72 5.32
N SER A 12 3.83 3.88 5.35
CA SER A 12 2.74 4.05 6.31
C SER A 12 3.16 3.44 7.63
N ASN A 13 3.54 4.28 8.58
CA ASN A 13 4.32 3.81 9.73
C ASN A 13 3.49 3.05 10.78
N LYS A 14 2.16 3.09 10.74
CA LYS A 14 1.31 2.41 11.74
C LYS A 14 -0.04 2.02 11.13
N ILE A 15 -0.40 0.74 11.14
CA ILE A 15 -1.76 0.22 10.85
C ILE A 15 -2.34 -0.60 12.02
N ASN A 16 -1.68 -0.50 13.18
CA ASN A 16 -1.99 -1.29 14.37
C ASN A 16 -3.21 -0.79 15.17
N THR A 17 -3.86 0.30 14.74
CA THR A 17 -5.09 0.80 15.36
C THR A 17 -6.11 1.15 14.30
N LYS A 18 -7.40 1.01 14.64
CA LYS A 18 -8.51 1.42 13.77
C LYS A 18 -8.36 2.86 13.27
N LYS A 19 -7.98 3.80 14.16
CA LYS A 19 -7.74 5.22 13.81
C LYS A 19 -6.65 5.37 12.75
N HIS A 20 -5.55 4.62 12.87
CA HIS A 20 -4.50 4.66 11.85
C HIS A 20 -4.94 4.01 10.53
N MET A 21 -5.73 2.94 10.59
CA MET A 21 -6.31 2.32 9.39
C MET A 21 -7.23 3.31 8.67
N GLU A 22 -8.12 3.99 9.39
CA GLU A 22 -9.02 5.02 8.85
C GLU A 22 -8.24 6.21 8.26
N ALA A 23 -7.22 6.73 8.97
CA ALA A 23 -6.40 7.82 8.45
C ALA A 23 -5.66 7.44 7.15
N ASN A 24 -5.17 6.19 7.05
CA ASN A 24 -4.56 5.68 5.82
C ASN A 24 -5.55 5.61 4.67
N MET A 25 -6.80 5.22 4.96
CA MET A 25 -7.87 5.16 3.97
C MET A 25 -8.21 6.55 3.42
N THR A 26 -8.34 7.55 4.29
CA THR A 26 -8.58 8.94 3.87
C THR A 26 -7.44 9.48 3.03
N LEU A 27 -6.19 9.26 3.44
CA LEU A 27 -5.03 9.68 2.65
C LEU A 27 -5.02 9.00 1.28
N LYS A 28 -5.31 7.70 1.23
CA LYS A 28 -5.40 6.96 -0.04
C LYS A 28 -6.48 7.51 -0.98
N GLN A 29 -7.65 7.88 -0.45
CA GLN A 29 -8.71 8.51 -1.25
C GLN A 29 -8.27 9.83 -1.86
N ILE A 30 -7.63 10.70 -1.07
CA ILE A 30 -7.09 11.99 -1.54
C ILE A 30 -6.02 11.79 -2.62
N TYR A 31 -5.10 10.83 -2.42
CA TYR A 31 -4.08 10.54 -3.42
C TYR A 31 -4.66 9.94 -4.70
N ASN A 32 -5.61 9.02 -4.59
CA ASN A 32 -6.27 8.43 -5.76
C ASN A 32 -7.01 9.50 -6.58
N SER A 33 -7.65 10.50 -5.96
CA SER A 33 -8.29 11.60 -6.70
C SER A 33 -7.31 12.51 -7.44
N GLU A 34 -6.04 12.51 -7.04
CA GLU A 34 -5.00 13.40 -7.57
C GLU A 34 -3.88 12.62 -8.30
N PHE A 35 -4.08 11.32 -8.51
CA PHE A 35 -3.03 10.39 -8.97
C PHE A 35 -2.41 10.82 -10.31
N ASP A 36 -3.24 11.23 -11.26
CA ASP A 36 -2.80 11.68 -12.59
C ASP A 36 -1.89 12.92 -12.55
N LYS A 37 -1.97 13.71 -11.47
CA LYS A 37 -1.14 14.90 -11.29
C LYS A 37 0.22 14.59 -10.66
N PHE A 38 0.39 13.39 -10.10
CA PHE A 38 1.57 13.02 -9.33
C PHE A 38 2.74 12.53 -10.20
N TYR A 39 2.49 12.14 -11.46
CA TYR A 39 3.49 11.63 -12.41
C TYR A 39 4.47 10.62 -11.77
N GLY A 40 3.96 9.71 -10.96
CA GLY A 40 4.77 8.81 -10.15
C GLY A 40 4.05 7.57 -9.65
N ILE A 41 4.78 6.75 -8.90
CA ILE A 41 4.26 5.53 -8.25
C ILE A 41 4.28 5.75 -6.75
N LEU A 42 3.16 5.42 -6.09
CA LEU A 42 3.02 5.45 -4.64
C LEU A 42 2.92 4.03 -4.10
N LEU A 43 3.87 3.68 -3.22
CA LEU A 43 3.90 2.39 -2.54
C LEU A 43 3.42 2.55 -1.11
N TYR A 44 2.52 1.66 -0.70
CA TYR A 44 2.01 1.56 0.66
C TYR A 44 2.41 0.22 1.28
N PRO A 45 3.53 0.16 2.04
CA PRO A 45 3.90 -1.05 2.73
C PRO A 45 2.97 -1.28 3.93
N TYR A 46 2.51 -2.51 4.08
CA TYR A 46 1.65 -2.92 5.19
C TYR A 46 2.18 -4.22 5.80
N ASP A 47 2.38 -4.21 7.12
CA ASP A 47 2.65 -5.42 7.88
C ASP A 47 1.33 -6.07 8.27
N ILE A 48 0.91 -7.08 7.50
CA ILE A 48 -0.38 -7.75 7.68
C ILE A 48 -0.55 -8.39 9.05
N HIS A 49 0.56 -8.78 9.71
CA HIS A 49 0.52 -9.38 11.05
C HIS A 49 0.16 -8.37 12.14
N LYS A 50 0.28 -7.08 11.86
CA LYS A 50 -0.07 -5.99 12.79
C LYS A 50 -1.50 -5.51 12.65
N ILE A 51 -2.29 -6.06 11.73
CA ILE A 51 -3.68 -5.66 11.50
C ILE A 51 -4.59 -6.37 12.52
N GLN A 52 -5.52 -5.63 13.13
CA GLN A 52 -6.49 -6.22 14.07
C GLN A 52 -7.45 -7.17 13.34
N SER A 53 -7.59 -8.39 13.86
CA SER A 53 -8.22 -9.53 13.17
C SER A 53 -9.67 -9.29 12.73
N ASN A 54 -10.45 -8.54 13.51
CA ASN A 54 -11.88 -8.30 13.25
C ASN A 54 -12.17 -7.31 12.11
N THR A 55 -11.19 -6.49 11.70
CA THR A 55 -11.30 -5.54 10.59
C THR A 55 -10.39 -5.88 9.42
N THR A 56 -9.59 -6.94 9.54
CA THR A 56 -8.56 -7.32 8.57
C THR A 56 -9.15 -7.62 7.20
N VAL A 57 -10.23 -8.39 7.12
CA VAL A 57 -10.84 -8.79 5.82
C VAL A 57 -11.37 -7.59 5.05
N LEU A 58 -12.25 -6.79 5.67
CA LEU A 58 -12.82 -5.59 5.03
C LEU A 58 -11.76 -4.57 4.62
N TRP A 59 -10.74 -4.41 5.45
CA TRP A 59 -9.65 -3.51 5.15
C TRP A 59 -8.80 -4.03 3.98
N LEU A 60 -8.42 -5.31 3.98
CA LEU A 60 -7.70 -5.94 2.88
C LEU A 60 -8.50 -5.85 1.58
N GLU A 61 -9.78 -6.19 1.58
CA GLU A 61 -10.64 -6.04 0.41
C GLU A 61 -10.62 -4.62 -0.14
N ASN A 62 -10.68 -3.61 0.74
CA ASN A 62 -10.60 -2.23 0.30
C ASN A 62 -9.21 -1.87 -0.26
N ILE A 63 -8.14 -2.35 0.38
CA ILE A 63 -6.78 -2.17 -0.12
C ILE A 63 -6.66 -2.74 -1.53
N LEU A 64 -7.13 -3.97 -1.75
CA LEU A 64 -7.10 -4.66 -3.04
C LEU A 64 -7.94 -3.91 -4.10
N LYS A 65 -9.15 -3.46 -3.77
CA LYS A 65 -10.05 -2.75 -4.71
C LYS A 65 -9.53 -1.39 -5.17
N ASN A 66 -8.70 -0.73 -4.36
CA ASN A 66 -8.30 0.66 -4.59
C ASN A 66 -6.81 0.81 -4.95
N HIS A 67 -6.08 -0.28 -5.19
CA HIS A 67 -4.67 -0.25 -5.62
C HIS A 67 -4.53 -0.83 -7.03
N HIS A 68 -3.64 -0.23 -7.83
CA HIS A 68 -3.35 -0.68 -9.19
C HIS A 68 -2.57 -2.00 -9.24
N SER A 69 -1.76 -2.27 -8.23
CA SER A 69 -0.94 -3.47 -8.14
C SER A 69 -0.65 -3.80 -6.68
N ILE A 70 -0.41 -5.08 -6.40
CA ILE A 70 -0.08 -5.60 -5.07
C ILE A 70 1.26 -6.32 -5.17
N ILE A 71 2.09 -6.13 -4.15
CA ILE A 71 3.40 -6.76 -4.04
C ILE A 71 3.40 -7.54 -2.72
N PHE A 72 3.62 -8.85 -2.81
CA PHE A 72 3.80 -9.68 -1.62
C PHE A 72 5.29 -9.78 -1.30
N VAL A 73 5.64 -9.40 -0.07
CA VAL A 73 7.00 -9.61 0.46
C VAL A 73 7.00 -10.95 1.15
N ILE A 74 7.83 -11.87 0.66
CA ILE A 74 7.98 -13.19 1.25
C ILE A 74 9.09 -13.09 2.30
N GLN A 75 8.76 -13.42 3.54
CA GLN A 75 9.75 -13.67 4.57
C GLN A 75 10.29 -15.09 4.41
N THR A 76 11.59 -15.19 4.19
CA THR A 76 12.33 -16.46 4.15
C THR A 76 13.24 -16.56 5.37
N ALA A 77 13.79 -17.74 5.62
CA ALA A 77 14.81 -17.92 6.68
C ALA A 77 16.07 -17.06 6.45
N GLU A 78 16.31 -16.61 5.21
CA GLU A 78 17.50 -15.86 4.78
C GLU A 78 17.26 -14.34 4.71
N GLY A 79 16.01 -13.88 4.90
CA GLY A 79 15.64 -12.46 4.86
C GLY A 79 14.33 -12.17 4.14
N GLU A 80 14.11 -10.89 3.83
CA GLU A 80 12.91 -10.39 3.14
C GLU A 80 13.19 -10.22 1.64
N GLY A 81 12.37 -10.88 0.81
CA GLY A 81 12.45 -10.80 -0.65
C GLY A 81 11.17 -10.24 -1.25
N ILE A 82 11.32 -9.36 -2.25
CA ILE A 82 10.19 -8.84 -3.02
C ILE A 82 10.04 -9.68 -4.29
N ALA A 83 8.94 -10.40 -4.42
CA ALA A 83 8.59 -11.12 -5.65
C ALA A 83 7.56 -10.31 -6.44
N PHE A 84 7.86 -10.06 -7.72
CA PHE A 84 6.89 -9.50 -8.66
C PHE A 84 6.34 -10.65 -9.48
N ASP A 85 5.08 -10.99 -9.26
CA ASP A 85 4.35 -11.86 -10.18
C ASP A 85 3.89 -11.02 -11.38
N ARG A 86 4.17 -11.51 -12.59
CA ARG A 86 3.67 -10.92 -13.83
C ARG A 86 2.81 -11.97 -14.50
N ASP A 87 1.54 -11.66 -14.70
CA ASP A 87 0.67 -12.36 -15.65
C ASP A 87 1.29 -12.39 -17.06
#